data_AF-A0A3B9SSG2-F1
#
_entry.id   AF-A0A3B9SSG2-F1
#
_cell.length_a   1.000
_cell.length_b   1.000
_cell.length_c   1.000
_cell.angle_alpha   90.00
_cell.angle_beta   90.00
_cell.angle_gamma   90.00
#
_symmetry.space_group_name_H-M   'P 1'
#
loop_
_entity.id
_entity.type
_entity.pdbx_description
1 polymer ?
#
loop_
_entity_poly.entity_id
_entity_poly.type
_entity_poly.pdbx_seq_one_letter_code
_entity_poly.pdbx_strand_id
1 'polypeptide(L)'
;QGLKTHKKEILNLNQEIARLFRRAYKYLFAANLFLEEVRSYYNETGTLNTGSFNRAVLAMVHQKFSGKTRQTDTPKIRHLFGTANAPDGTISYLDAFVNHLKKRYIRNGDDGTGKTTLVRRIMEAAQMRGFDVEAYHCALDPDRIEHLVIPCLDIAVVNSVEPHYYKPQSSDTVVDTMTWVVELADENIAAERNMARQLYRRCMEEATEFLGRAKKAHDEIEAYYVPNMDFTAIEARRQKVLGEVLKLTGKIDGK
;
A
#
# COMPACT_ATOMS: atom_id res chain seq x y z
N GLN A 1 18.70 -4.05 38.13
CA GLN A 1 19.09 -5.45 38.43
C GLN A 1 18.15 -6.45 37.77
N GLY A 2 16.84 -6.19 37.70
CA GLY A 2 15.83 -7.08 37.10
C GLY A 2 16.14 -7.60 35.69
N LEU A 3 16.47 -6.71 34.74
CA LEU A 3 16.81 -7.14 33.36
C LEU A 3 18.08 -8.00 33.25
N LYS A 4 19.05 -7.82 34.17
CA LYS A 4 20.30 -8.61 34.14
C LYS A 4 20.01 -10.08 34.49
N THR A 5 19.02 -10.34 35.34
CA THR A 5 18.62 -11.69 35.75
C THR A 5 18.01 -12.48 34.59
N HIS A 6 17.25 -11.81 33.71
CA HIS A 6 16.58 -12.42 32.55
C HIS A 6 17.34 -12.22 31.23
N LYS A 7 18.65 -11.90 31.31
CA LYS A 7 19.45 -11.55 30.13
C LYS A 7 19.44 -12.69 29.10
N LYS A 8 19.52 -13.94 29.53
CA LYS A 8 19.61 -15.10 28.63
C LYS A 8 18.30 -15.30 27.87
N GLU A 9 17.17 -15.22 28.57
CA GLU A 9 15.82 -15.34 28.04
C GLU A 9 15.54 -14.24 27.02
N ILE A 10 15.84 -12.98 27.37
CA ILE A 10 15.71 -11.83 26.48
C ILE A 10 16.55 -12.00 25.20
N LEU A 11 17.78 -12.50 25.33
CA LEU A 11 18.64 -12.74 24.16
C LEU A 11 18.10 -13.86 23.27
N ASN A 12 17.58 -14.94 23.86
CA ASN A 12 16.98 -16.04 23.12
C ASN A 12 15.71 -15.59 22.37
N LEU A 13 14.84 -14.83 23.03
CA LEU A 13 13.63 -14.27 22.41
C LEU A 13 14.00 -13.33 21.25
N ASN A 14 15.00 -12.48 21.40
CA ASN A 14 15.47 -11.62 20.31
C ASN A 14 15.98 -12.43 19.10
N GLN A 15 16.71 -13.52 19.33
CA GLN A 15 17.16 -14.42 18.26
C GLN A 15 15.98 -15.09 17.56
N GLU A 16 14.97 -15.51 18.32
CA GLU A 16 13.76 -16.12 17.79
C GLU A 16 12.92 -15.13 16.99
N ILE A 17 12.69 -13.91 17.48
CA ILE A 17 12.03 -12.82 16.75
C ILE A 17 12.72 -12.58 15.42
N ALA A 18 14.05 -12.45 15.42
CA ALA A 18 14.82 -12.26 14.20
C ALA A 18 14.66 -13.45 13.23
N ARG A 19 14.59 -14.69 13.74
CA ARG A 19 14.35 -15.89 12.93
C ARG A 19 12.94 -15.90 12.33
N LEU A 20 11.92 -15.50 13.09
CA LEU A 20 10.53 -15.43 12.65
C LEU A 20 10.35 -14.35 11.58
N PHE A 21 10.92 -13.16 11.76
CA PHE A 21 10.93 -12.13 10.70
C PHE A 21 11.62 -12.62 9.42
N ARG A 22 12.76 -13.29 9.53
CA ARG A 22 13.41 -13.90 8.34
C ARG A 22 12.53 -14.92 7.65
N ARG A 23 11.65 -15.64 8.36
CA ARG A 23 10.69 -16.57 7.75
C ARG A 23 9.56 -15.78 7.09
N ALA A 24 8.95 -14.82 7.79
CA ALA A 24 7.91 -13.96 7.24
C ALA A 24 8.35 -13.30 5.92
N TYR A 25 9.55 -12.70 5.88
CA TYR A 25 10.05 -12.05 4.68
C TYR A 25 10.29 -12.99 3.50
N LYS A 26 10.67 -14.25 3.77
CA LYS A 26 10.79 -15.27 2.71
C LYS A 26 9.42 -15.61 2.11
N TYR A 27 8.38 -15.69 2.93
CA TYR A 27 7.02 -15.93 2.46
C TYR A 27 6.43 -14.72 1.74
N LEU A 28 6.68 -13.49 2.20
CA LEU A 28 6.31 -12.28 1.45
C LEU A 28 7.00 -12.23 0.09
N PHE A 29 8.30 -12.56 0.03
CA PHE A 29 9.02 -12.65 -1.24
C PHE A 29 8.39 -13.69 -2.19
N ALA A 30 8.08 -14.89 -1.68
CA ALA A 30 7.41 -15.94 -2.46
C ALA A 30 6.00 -15.52 -2.89
N ALA A 31 5.24 -14.84 -2.03
CA ALA A 31 3.94 -14.30 -2.37
C ALA A 31 4.04 -13.32 -3.56
N ASN A 32 5.02 -12.42 -3.53
CA ASN A 32 5.23 -11.49 -4.64
C ASN A 32 5.56 -12.22 -5.95
N LEU A 33 6.36 -13.30 -5.92
CA LEU A 33 6.68 -14.10 -7.10
C LEU A 33 5.42 -14.67 -7.76
N PHE A 34 4.52 -15.30 -6.99
CA PHE A 34 3.28 -15.84 -7.51
C PHE A 34 2.28 -14.75 -7.94
N LEU A 35 2.31 -13.59 -7.28
CA LEU A 35 1.50 -12.45 -7.70
C LEU A 35 1.99 -11.87 -9.03
N GLU A 36 3.29 -11.85 -9.29
CA GLU A 36 3.87 -11.47 -10.59
C GLU A 36 3.44 -12.42 -11.70
N GLU A 37 3.37 -13.72 -11.45
CA GLU A 37 2.84 -14.70 -12.40
C GLU A 37 1.36 -14.42 -12.73
N VAL A 38 0.53 -14.08 -11.73
CA VAL A 38 -0.85 -13.65 -12.01
C VAL A 38 -0.88 -12.35 -12.84
N ARG A 39 0.03 -11.41 -12.54
CA ARG A 39 0.11 -10.12 -13.25
C ARG A 39 0.56 -10.28 -14.71
N SER A 40 1.41 -11.26 -15.01
CA SER A 40 1.93 -11.48 -16.37
C SER A 40 0.91 -12.14 -17.28
N TYR A 41 0.00 -12.95 -16.73
CA TYR A 41 -1.07 -13.66 -17.44
C TYR A 41 -1.70 -12.86 -18.60
N TYR A 42 -2.20 -11.65 -18.32
CA TYR A 42 -2.94 -10.86 -19.32
C TYR A 42 -2.07 -10.33 -20.47
N ASN A 43 -0.79 -10.11 -20.19
CA ASN A 43 0.18 -9.67 -21.20
C ASN A 43 0.68 -10.88 -22.02
N GLU A 44 0.98 -12.00 -21.37
CA GLU A 44 1.47 -13.22 -22.03
C GLU A 44 0.42 -13.84 -22.95
N THR A 45 -0.84 -13.83 -22.51
CA THR A 45 -1.98 -14.32 -23.31
C THR A 45 -2.47 -13.30 -24.35
N GLY A 46 -2.00 -12.05 -24.30
CA GLY A 46 -2.47 -10.96 -25.18
C GLY A 46 -3.94 -10.59 -24.99
N THR A 47 -4.56 -10.98 -23.88
CA THR A 47 -5.99 -10.80 -23.61
C THR A 47 -6.34 -9.36 -23.23
N LEU A 48 -5.39 -8.57 -22.72
CA LEU A 48 -5.60 -7.15 -22.49
C LEU A 48 -5.59 -6.36 -23.82
N ASN A 49 -6.73 -5.79 -24.20
CA ASN A 49 -6.82 -4.86 -25.33
C ASN A 49 -6.16 -3.53 -24.98
N THR A 50 -4.84 -3.48 -25.14
CA THR A 50 -4.00 -2.33 -24.80
C THR A 50 -4.40 -1.07 -25.56
N GLY A 51 -4.85 -1.17 -26.80
CA GLY A 51 -5.33 -0.03 -27.59
C GLY A 51 -6.57 0.63 -26.99
N SER A 52 -7.59 -0.17 -26.64
CA SER A 52 -8.80 0.31 -25.99
C SER A 52 -8.52 0.86 -24.60
N PHE A 53 -7.69 0.16 -23.80
CA PHE A 53 -7.22 0.65 -22.50
C PHE A 53 -6.50 2.01 -22.62
N ASN A 54 -5.57 2.15 -23.57
CA ASN A 54 -4.81 3.38 -23.79
C ASN A 54 -5.74 4.56 -24.14
N ARG A 55 -6.72 4.35 -25.03
CA ARG A 55 -7.71 5.39 -25.38
C ARG A 55 -8.54 5.81 -24.17
N ALA A 56 -8.98 4.86 -23.36
CA ALA A 56 -9.77 5.16 -22.16
C ALA A 56 -8.95 5.97 -21.13
N VAL A 57 -7.71 5.56 -20.86
CA VAL A 57 -6.82 6.29 -19.94
C VAL A 57 -6.55 7.71 -20.46
N LEU A 58 -6.30 7.87 -21.75
CA LEU A 58 -6.11 9.20 -22.35
C LEU A 58 -7.36 10.08 -22.20
N ALA A 59 -8.55 9.52 -22.45
CA ALA A 59 -9.81 10.24 -22.27
C ALA A 59 -10.03 10.67 -20.81
N MET A 60 -9.71 9.80 -19.84
CA MET A 60 -9.77 10.13 -18.41
C MET A 60 -8.83 11.28 -18.06
N VAL A 61 -7.57 11.21 -18.50
CA VAL A 61 -6.58 12.28 -18.30
C VAL A 61 -7.08 13.59 -18.90
N HIS A 62 -7.56 13.58 -20.15
CA HIS A 62 -8.10 14.78 -20.78
C HIS A 62 -9.28 15.34 -19.97
N GLN A 63 -10.24 14.51 -19.58
CA GLN A 63 -11.42 14.92 -18.82
C GLN A 63 -11.05 15.54 -17.46
N LYS A 64 -10.02 15.03 -16.77
CA LYS A 64 -9.65 15.53 -15.44
C LYS A 64 -8.85 16.82 -15.48
N PHE A 65 -7.96 16.95 -16.46
CA PHE A 65 -6.98 18.04 -16.48
C PHE A 65 -7.27 19.15 -17.50
N SER A 66 -8.19 18.94 -18.44
CA SER A 66 -8.52 19.99 -19.42
C SER A 66 -9.08 21.24 -18.75
N GLY A 67 -8.61 22.41 -19.17
CA GLY A 67 -8.97 23.72 -18.61
C GLY A 67 -8.39 24.01 -17.21
N LYS A 68 -7.57 23.12 -16.64
CA LYS A 68 -6.91 23.37 -15.34
C LYS A 68 -5.62 24.15 -15.53
N THR A 69 -5.40 25.17 -14.70
CA THR A 69 -4.16 25.93 -14.68
C THR A 69 -3.07 25.16 -13.94
N ARG A 70 -1.84 25.34 -14.41
CA ARG A 70 -0.64 24.86 -13.73
C ARG A 70 -0.52 25.51 -12.35
N GLN A 71 -0.25 24.70 -11.32
CA GLN A 71 -0.16 25.20 -9.94
C GLN A 71 1.27 25.59 -9.55
N THR A 72 2.27 24.82 -10.01
CA THR A 72 3.67 25.06 -9.68
C THR A 72 4.60 24.69 -10.84
N ASP A 73 5.74 25.37 -10.92
CA ASP A 73 6.83 25.06 -11.83
C ASP A 73 7.61 23.80 -11.43
N THR A 74 7.58 23.45 -10.15
CA THR A 74 8.34 22.35 -9.55
C THR A 74 7.42 21.45 -8.73
N PRO A 75 6.53 20.69 -9.39
CA PRO A 75 5.62 19.78 -8.69
C PRO A 75 6.41 18.70 -7.96
N LYS A 76 5.90 18.26 -6.82
CA LYS A 76 6.51 17.24 -5.97
C LYS A 76 5.68 15.97 -5.97
N ILE A 77 6.37 14.83 -5.85
CA ILE A 77 5.74 13.55 -5.57
C ILE A 77 6.12 13.14 -4.16
N ARG A 78 5.13 12.94 -3.30
CA ARG A 78 5.31 12.37 -1.98
C ARG A 78 5.04 10.88 -2.05
N HIS A 79 6.02 10.07 -1.70
CA HIS A 79 5.91 8.61 -1.69
C HIS A 79 5.55 8.11 -0.30
N LEU A 80 4.47 7.34 -0.20
CA LEU A 80 3.86 6.88 1.04
C LEU A 80 3.43 5.42 0.94
N PHE A 81 3.01 4.83 2.06
CA PHE A 81 2.29 3.57 2.10
C PHE A 81 0.93 3.82 2.73
N GLY A 82 -0.13 3.27 2.11
CA GLY A 82 -1.49 3.35 2.64
C GLY A 82 -1.88 2.10 3.43
N THR A 83 -1.09 1.05 3.29
CA THR A 83 -1.39 -0.31 3.76
C THR A 83 -0.13 -0.94 4.33
N ALA A 84 -0.27 -1.91 5.22
CA ALA A 84 0.84 -2.61 5.85
C ALA A 84 0.53 -4.09 6.07
N ASN A 85 1.53 -4.95 5.89
CA ASN A 85 1.47 -6.36 6.28
C ASN A 85 1.83 -6.47 7.76
N ALA A 86 0.84 -6.71 8.62
CA ALA A 86 0.99 -6.70 10.07
C ALA A 86 0.78 -8.10 10.68
N PRO A 87 1.13 -8.30 11.97
CA PRO A 87 0.95 -9.57 12.68
C PRO A 87 -0.49 -10.12 12.68
N ASP A 88 -1.48 -9.23 12.67
CA ASP A 88 -2.90 -9.58 12.68
C ASP A 88 -3.52 -9.56 11.26
N GLY A 89 -2.68 -9.57 10.22
CA GLY A 89 -3.07 -9.50 8.83
C GLY A 89 -2.79 -8.15 8.17
N THR A 90 -3.33 -7.94 6.98
CA THR A 90 -3.14 -6.68 6.25
C THR A 90 -3.99 -5.57 6.86
N ILE A 91 -3.36 -4.46 7.22
CA ILE A 91 -4.02 -3.26 7.74
C ILE A 91 -4.05 -2.20 6.64
N SER A 92 -5.20 -1.54 6.48
CA SER A 92 -5.40 -0.45 5.52
C SER A 92 -5.79 0.82 6.25
N TYR A 93 -5.14 1.92 5.89
CA TYR A 93 -5.46 3.28 6.34
C TYR A 93 -6.03 4.14 5.20
N LEU A 94 -6.55 3.50 4.14
CA LEU A 94 -7.12 4.19 2.98
C LEU A 94 -8.08 5.32 3.37
N ASP A 95 -9.02 5.00 4.25
CA ASP A 95 -10.04 5.94 4.74
C ASP A 95 -9.45 7.23 5.31
N ALA A 96 -8.31 7.15 6.00
CA ALA A 96 -7.68 8.30 6.63
C ALA A 96 -7.22 9.35 5.60
N PHE A 97 -6.80 8.92 4.40
CA PHE A 97 -6.27 9.84 3.39
C PHE A 97 -7.18 10.03 2.18
N VAL A 98 -8.24 9.23 1.99
CA VAL A 98 -9.15 9.41 0.84
C VAL A 98 -10.54 9.91 1.22
N ASN A 99 -11.04 9.74 2.45
CA ASN A 99 -12.44 10.03 2.76
C ASN A 99 -12.79 11.52 2.74
N HIS A 100 -11.84 12.38 3.10
CA HIS A 100 -12.05 13.83 3.07
C HIS A 100 -12.09 14.41 1.65
N LEU A 101 -11.74 13.61 0.64
CA LEU A 101 -11.70 14.05 -0.74
C LEU A 101 -13.10 14.08 -1.38
N LYS A 102 -13.33 14.98 -2.34
CA LYS A 102 -14.61 15.10 -3.04
C LYS A 102 -14.87 13.99 -4.06
N LYS A 103 -13.83 13.41 -4.63
CA LYS A 103 -13.98 12.42 -5.71
C LYS A 103 -12.94 11.31 -5.62
N ARG A 104 -13.39 10.05 -5.65
CA ARG A 104 -12.50 8.90 -5.82
C ARG A 104 -12.80 8.13 -7.11
N TYR A 105 -11.74 7.67 -7.76
CA TYR A 105 -11.77 6.70 -8.85
C TYR A 105 -11.39 5.33 -8.29
N ILE A 106 -12.39 4.47 -8.11
CA ILE A 106 -12.21 3.15 -7.51
C ILE A 106 -11.89 2.18 -8.64
N ARG A 107 -10.64 1.72 -8.70
CA ARG A 107 -10.20 0.75 -9.70
C ARG A 107 -10.53 -0.65 -9.21
N ASN A 108 -11.29 -1.36 -10.04
CA ASN A 108 -11.61 -2.76 -9.86
C ASN A 108 -11.00 -3.56 -11.02
N GLY A 109 -10.86 -4.86 -10.82
CA GLY A 109 -10.36 -5.81 -11.81
C GLY A 109 -9.16 -6.62 -11.30
N ASP A 110 -8.81 -7.67 -12.04
CA ASP A 110 -7.75 -8.61 -11.63
C ASP A 110 -6.34 -7.98 -11.75
N ASP A 111 -5.34 -8.56 -11.09
CA ASP A 111 -3.96 -8.12 -11.23
C ASP A 111 -3.43 -8.39 -12.64
N GLY A 112 -2.64 -7.46 -13.18
CA GLY A 112 -2.17 -7.54 -14.57
C GLY A 112 -3.07 -6.85 -15.61
N THR A 113 -4.30 -6.46 -15.26
CA THR A 113 -5.27 -5.82 -16.18
C THR A 113 -5.02 -4.33 -16.44
N GLY A 114 -3.82 -3.83 -16.14
CA GLY A 114 -3.42 -2.44 -16.39
C GLY A 114 -3.72 -1.44 -15.26
N LYS A 115 -4.20 -1.89 -14.09
CA LYS A 115 -4.44 -1.03 -12.92
C LYS A 115 -3.24 -0.12 -12.62
N THR A 116 -2.08 -0.68 -12.25
CA THR A 116 -0.86 0.09 -11.92
C THR A 116 -0.46 1.05 -13.03
N THR A 117 -0.55 0.63 -14.29
CA THR A 117 -0.26 1.48 -15.47
C THR A 117 -1.19 2.69 -15.55
N LEU A 118 -2.48 2.53 -15.25
CA LEU A 118 -3.44 3.63 -15.20
C LEU A 118 -3.03 4.67 -14.15
N VAL A 119 -2.69 4.24 -12.92
CA VAL A 119 -2.27 5.19 -11.86
C VAL A 119 -0.98 5.89 -12.22
N ARG A 120 0.02 5.17 -12.72
CA ARG A 120 1.29 5.75 -13.15
C ARG A 120 1.09 6.82 -14.22
N ARG A 121 0.25 6.58 -15.22
CA ARG A 121 -0.04 7.55 -16.29
C ARG A 121 -0.79 8.78 -15.78
N ILE A 122 -1.72 8.61 -14.83
CA ILE A 122 -2.40 9.75 -14.20
C ILE A 122 -1.39 10.58 -13.38
N MET A 123 -0.49 9.93 -12.64
CA MET A 123 0.58 10.58 -11.88
C MET A 123 1.50 11.40 -12.80
N GLU A 124 2.03 10.77 -13.85
CA GLU A 124 2.88 11.42 -14.85
C GLU A 124 2.15 12.62 -15.50
N ALA A 125 0.88 12.44 -15.87
CA ALA A 125 0.06 13.51 -16.44
C ALA A 125 -0.18 14.68 -15.48
N ALA A 126 -0.37 14.40 -14.19
CA ALA A 126 -0.53 15.41 -13.15
C ALA A 126 0.77 16.20 -12.95
N GLN A 127 1.90 15.50 -12.84
CA GLN A 127 3.23 16.10 -12.69
C GLN A 127 3.59 16.98 -13.88
N MET A 128 3.40 16.49 -15.12
CA MET A 128 3.65 17.30 -16.32
C MET A 128 2.83 18.59 -16.37
N ARG A 129 1.69 18.64 -15.67
CA ARG A 129 0.80 19.80 -15.59
C ARG A 129 1.03 20.64 -14.33
N GLY A 130 2.05 20.34 -13.54
CA GLY A 130 2.45 21.08 -12.35
C GLY A 130 1.52 20.91 -11.17
N PHE A 131 0.99 19.70 -10.97
CA PHE A 131 0.26 19.32 -9.75
C PHE A 131 1.16 18.49 -8.83
N ASP A 132 1.14 18.81 -7.53
CA ASP A 132 1.68 17.95 -6.50
C ASP A 132 0.84 16.66 -6.39
N VAL A 133 1.51 15.56 -6.05
CA VAL A 133 0.91 14.24 -6.02
C VAL A 133 1.40 13.46 -4.81
N GLU A 134 0.49 12.72 -4.17
CA GLU A 134 0.85 11.71 -3.18
C GLU A 134 0.66 10.32 -3.80
N ALA A 135 1.74 9.56 -3.89
CA ALA A 135 1.79 8.21 -4.44
C ALA A 135 1.93 7.20 -3.31
N TYR A 136 0.95 6.30 -3.20
CA TYR A 136 0.93 5.26 -2.18
C TYR A 136 1.30 3.91 -2.79
N HIS A 137 2.33 3.30 -2.24
CA HIS A 137 2.92 2.06 -2.74
C HIS A 137 2.27 0.82 -2.12
N CYS A 138 2.38 -0.30 -2.85
CA CYS A 138 1.95 -1.61 -2.37
C CYS A 138 2.84 -2.06 -1.21
N ALA A 139 2.22 -2.58 -0.14
CA ALA A 139 2.95 -3.10 1.01
C ALA A 139 3.77 -4.37 0.70
N LEU A 140 3.43 -5.08 -0.38
CA LEU A 140 4.13 -6.28 -0.84
C LEU A 140 5.21 -5.98 -1.90
N ASP A 141 4.94 -5.01 -2.77
CA ASP A 141 5.82 -4.60 -3.87
C ASP A 141 6.01 -3.07 -3.87
N PRO A 142 7.01 -2.56 -3.12
CA PRO A 142 7.22 -1.12 -2.92
C PRO A 142 7.48 -0.30 -4.19
N ASP A 143 7.84 -0.93 -5.31
CA ASP A 143 8.06 -0.23 -6.58
C ASP A 143 6.73 0.03 -7.32
N ARG A 144 5.64 -0.60 -6.89
CA ARG A 144 4.30 -0.47 -7.50
C ARG A 144 3.42 0.50 -6.73
N ILE A 145 2.95 1.53 -7.45
CA ILE A 145 1.99 2.50 -6.94
C ILE A 145 0.56 1.94 -7.03
N GLU A 146 -0.13 1.87 -5.89
CA GLU A 146 -1.51 1.39 -5.75
C GLU A 146 -2.52 2.50 -5.55
N HIS A 147 -2.15 3.60 -4.91
CA HIS A 147 -3.09 4.71 -4.75
C HIS A 147 -2.42 6.02 -5.11
N LEU A 148 -3.25 6.96 -5.53
CA LEU A 148 -2.83 8.29 -5.92
C LEU A 148 -3.77 9.31 -5.33
N VAL A 149 -3.23 10.38 -4.75
CA VAL A 149 -3.99 11.56 -4.36
C VAL A 149 -3.42 12.77 -5.09
N ILE A 150 -4.30 13.59 -5.65
CA ILE A 150 -3.96 14.89 -6.24
C ILE A 150 -4.69 15.95 -5.40
N PRO A 151 -4.08 16.47 -4.32
CA PRO A 151 -4.78 17.27 -3.32
C PRO A 151 -5.48 18.50 -3.90
N CYS A 152 -4.82 19.26 -4.78
CA CYS A 152 -5.39 20.46 -5.40
C CYS A 152 -6.63 20.19 -6.26
N LEU A 153 -6.81 18.95 -6.75
CA LEU A 153 -7.99 18.57 -7.52
C LEU A 153 -9.06 17.90 -6.66
N ASP A 154 -8.76 17.62 -5.39
CA ASP A 154 -9.68 16.94 -4.47
C ASP A 154 -10.07 15.53 -4.99
N ILE A 155 -9.08 14.87 -5.62
CA ILE A 155 -9.23 13.59 -6.32
C ILE A 155 -8.29 12.53 -5.75
N ALA A 156 -8.81 11.31 -5.56
CA ALA A 156 -8.01 10.10 -5.39
C ALA A 156 -8.27 9.06 -6.47
N VAL A 157 -7.26 8.24 -6.75
CA VAL A 157 -7.37 6.99 -7.50
C VAL A 157 -7.01 5.86 -6.55
N VAL A 158 -7.95 4.97 -6.29
CA VAL A 158 -7.87 3.94 -5.25
C VAL A 158 -7.91 2.56 -5.90
N ASN A 159 -7.15 1.61 -5.37
CA ASN A 159 -7.22 0.21 -5.77
C ASN A 159 -8.18 -0.46 -4.78
N SER A 160 -9.26 -1.07 -5.27
CA SER A 160 -10.17 -1.82 -4.41
C SER A 160 -10.18 -3.28 -4.83
N VAL A 161 -9.14 -4.01 -4.44
CA VAL A 161 -8.97 -5.45 -4.67
C VAL A 161 -8.37 -6.07 -3.41
N GLU A 162 -8.68 -7.33 -3.14
CA GLU A 162 -8.09 -8.10 -2.04
C GLU A 162 -6.58 -7.84 -1.92
N PRO A 163 -6.05 -7.53 -0.71
CA PRO A 163 -6.74 -7.40 0.58
C PRO A 163 -7.31 -5.99 0.86
N HIS A 164 -7.16 -5.06 -0.06
CA HIS A 164 -7.52 -3.65 0.06
C HIS A 164 -8.95 -3.41 -0.45
N TYR A 165 -9.95 -3.59 0.40
CA TYR A 165 -11.33 -3.25 0.04
C TYR A 165 -11.64 -1.80 0.41
N TYR A 166 -12.14 -1.03 -0.55
CA TYR A 166 -12.70 0.30 -0.33
C TYR A 166 -14.13 0.32 -0.81
N LYS A 167 -15.07 0.68 0.07
CA LYS A 167 -16.48 0.81 -0.30
C LYS A 167 -16.70 2.15 -1.01
N PRO A 168 -17.10 2.18 -2.30
CA PRO A 168 -17.34 3.43 -3.01
C PRO A 168 -18.43 4.27 -2.34
N GLN A 169 -18.26 5.58 -2.35
CA GLN A 169 -19.26 6.57 -1.95
C GLN A 169 -20.12 6.97 -3.16
N SER A 170 -21.26 7.64 -2.92
CA SER A 170 -22.19 8.06 -3.99
C SER A 170 -21.56 8.97 -5.05
N SER A 171 -20.57 9.77 -4.65
CA SER A 171 -19.82 10.65 -5.55
C SER A 171 -18.78 9.91 -6.39
N ASP A 172 -18.45 8.66 -6.10
CA ASP A 172 -17.28 7.98 -6.66
C ASP A 172 -17.54 7.40 -8.04
N THR A 173 -16.47 7.10 -8.77
CA THR A 173 -16.55 6.43 -10.07
C THR A 173 -15.77 5.13 -10.02
N VAL A 174 -16.44 4.02 -10.30
CA VAL A 174 -15.79 2.72 -10.46
C VAL A 174 -15.20 2.63 -11.86
N VAL A 175 -13.95 2.21 -11.96
CA VAL A 175 -13.22 1.95 -13.20
C VAL A 175 -12.85 0.48 -13.20
N ASP A 176 -13.62 -0.33 -13.91
CA ASP A 176 -13.37 -1.77 -14.03
C ASP A 176 -12.40 -2.05 -15.19
N THR A 177 -11.17 -2.44 -14.86
CA THR A 177 -10.15 -2.74 -15.85
C THR A 177 -10.42 -4.03 -16.63
N MET A 178 -11.30 -4.91 -16.14
CA MET A 178 -11.74 -6.10 -16.87
C MET A 178 -12.51 -5.75 -18.14
N THR A 179 -13.09 -4.54 -18.24
CA THR A 179 -13.80 -4.09 -19.45
C THR A 179 -12.91 -4.05 -20.70
N TRP A 180 -11.59 -4.02 -20.54
CA TRP A 180 -10.62 -4.05 -21.64
C TRP A 180 -9.95 -5.41 -21.82
N VAL A 181 -10.40 -6.43 -21.11
CA VAL A 181 -9.90 -7.80 -21.21
C VAL A 181 -10.81 -8.60 -22.14
N VAL A 182 -10.22 -9.24 -23.15
CA VAL A 182 -10.88 -10.25 -23.97
C VAL A 182 -10.81 -11.57 -23.24
N GLU A 183 -11.95 -12.27 -23.15
CA GLU A 183 -12.01 -13.58 -22.49
C GLU A 183 -11.11 -14.59 -23.21
N LEU A 184 -10.31 -15.33 -22.43
CA LEU A 184 -9.51 -16.44 -22.93
C LEU A 184 -10.33 -17.72 -22.83
N ALA A 185 -10.49 -18.41 -23.96
CA ALA A 185 -11.24 -19.67 -24.00
C ALA A 185 -10.44 -20.88 -23.46
N ASP A 186 -9.12 -20.75 -23.29
CA ASP A 186 -8.27 -21.83 -22.78
C ASP A 186 -8.35 -21.95 -21.25
N GLU A 187 -9.10 -22.96 -20.80
CA GLU A 187 -9.31 -23.25 -19.39
C GLU A 187 -8.02 -23.69 -18.67
N ASN A 188 -7.05 -24.30 -19.36
CA ASN A 188 -5.80 -24.74 -18.73
C ASN A 188 -4.95 -23.53 -18.33
N ILE A 189 -4.81 -22.57 -19.23
CA ILE A 189 -4.07 -21.33 -18.95
C ILE A 189 -4.76 -20.53 -17.83
N ALA A 190 -6.10 -20.49 -17.81
CA ALA A 190 -6.84 -19.89 -16.70
C ALA A 190 -6.61 -20.63 -15.36
N ALA A 191 -6.49 -21.96 -15.40
CA ALA A 191 -6.19 -22.77 -14.21
C ALA A 191 -4.79 -22.51 -13.65
N GLU A 192 -3.77 -22.29 -14.50
CA GLU A 192 -2.42 -21.89 -14.09
C GLU A 192 -2.44 -20.58 -13.31
N ARG A 193 -3.08 -19.53 -13.86
CA ARG A 193 -3.28 -18.24 -13.17
C ARG A 193 -3.97 -18.42 -11.82
N ASN A 194 -5.02 -19.23 -11.77
CA ASN A 194 -5.76 -19.49 -10.53
C ASN A 194 -4.90 -20.22 -9.50
N MET A 195 -4.04 -21.14 -9.93
CA MET A 195 -3.09 -21.84 -9.07
C MET A 195 -2.05 -20.87 -8.49
N ALA A 196 -1.47 -20.00 -9.32
CA ALA A 196 -0.56 -18.94 -8.88
C ALA A 196 -1.23 -18.04 -7.83
N ARG A 197 -2.48 -17.62 -8.06
CA ARG A 197 -3.27 -16.86 -7.09
C ARG A 197 -3.45 -17.58 -5.75
N GLN A 198 -3.70 -18.89 -5.78
CA GLN A 198 -3.81 -19.69 -4.55
C GLN A 198 -2.48 -19.80 -3.80
N LEU A 199 -1.37 -19.95 -4.52
CA LEU A 199 -0.03 -20.00 -3.91
C LEU A 199 0.37 -18.65 -3.31
N TYR A 200 0.03 -17.55 -3.98
CA TYR A 200 0.13 -16.19 -3.43
C TYR A 200 -0.60 -16.08 -2.07
N ARG A 201 -1.89 -16.45 -2.03
CA ARG A 201 -2.69 -16.36 -0.79
C ARG A 201 -2.09 -17.20 0.34
N ARG A 202 -1.71 -18.44 0.06
CA ARG A 202 -1.05 -19.33 1.04
C ARG A 202 0.25 -18.72 1.57
N CYS A 203 1.06 -18.11 0.70
CA CYS A 203 2.29 -17.45 1.13
C CYS A 203 2.01 -16.21 2.00
N MET A 204 0.96 -15.43 1.70
CA MET A 204 0.54 -14.30 2.54
C MET A 204 0.03 -14.75 3.92
N GLU A 205 -0.73 -15.84 3.98
CA GLU A 205 -1.20 -16.45 5.24
C GLU A 205 -0.02 -16.89 6.11
N GLU A 206 0.94 -17.64 5.53
CA GLU A 206 2.15 -18.08 6.24
C GLU A 206 3.00 -16.89 6.72
N ALA A 207 3.17 -15.87 5.87
CA ALA A 207 3.88 -14.66 6.26
C ALA A 207 3.22 -13.98 7.47
N THR A 208 1.89 -13.87 7.45
CA THR A 208 1.10 -13.30 8.55
C THR A 208 1.27 -14.12 9.84
N GLU A 209 1.21 -15.45 9.75
CA GLU A 209 1.40 -16.33 10.91
C GLU A 209 2.79 -16.15 11.54
N PHE A 210 3.85 -16.06 10.72
CA PHE A 210 5.20 -15.79 11.24
C PHE A 210 5.31 -14.40 11.87
N LEU A 211 4.65 -13.38 11.33
CA LEU A 211 4.58 -12.05 11.94
C LEU A 211 3.81 -12.08 13.28
N GLY A 212 2.69 -12.80 13.33
CA GLY A 212 1.91 -13.06 14.55
C GLY A 212 2.74 -13.68 15.65
N ARG A 213 3.52 -14.72 15.32
CA ARG A 213 4.47 -15.36 16.25
C ARG A 213 5.59 -14.42 16.68
N ALA A 214 6.14 -13.63 15.76
CA ALA A 214 7.18 -12.65 16.08
C ALA A 214 6.66 -11.61 17.08
N LYS A 215 5.42 -11.14 16.89
CA LYS A 215 4.75 -10.24 17.84
C LYS A 215 4.58 -10.89 19.21
N LYS A 216 4.08 -12.13 19.29
CA LYS A 216 3.94 -12.84 20.59
C LYS A 216 5.27 -12.93 21.34
N ALA A 217 6.35 -13.32 20.64
CA ALA A 217 7.68 -13.36 21.23
C ALA A 217 8.18 -11.96 21.65
N HIS A 218 7.83 -10.91 20.92
CA HIS A 218 8.13 -9.53 21.29
C HIS A 218 7.35 -9.09 22.54
N ASP A 219 6.05 -9.43 22.63
CA ASP A 219 5.22 -9.14 23.79
C ASP A 219 5.74 -9.88 25.05
N GLU A 220 6.29 -11.08 24.89
CA GLU A 220 7.02 -11.78 25.97
C GLU A 220 8.30 -11.03 26.40
N ILE A 221 9.04 -10.45 25.46
CA ILE A 221 10.17 -9.56 25.80
C ILE A 221 9.67 -8.37 26.61
N GLU A 222 8.61 -7.70 26.16
CA GLU A 222 8.05 -6.53 26.83
C GLU A 222 7.69 -6.79 28.29
N ALA A 223 7.23 -8.00 28.64
CA ALA A 223 6.94 -8.38 30.03
C ALA A 223 8.16 -8.27 30.97
N TYR A 224 9.39 -8.43 30.45
CA TYR A 224 10.61 -8.18 31.22
C TYR A 224 10.98 -6.69 31.31
N TYR A 225 10.71 -5.93 30.25
CA TYR A 225 11.09 -4.51 30.17
C TYR A 225 10.12 -3.59 30.92
N VAL A 226 8.81 -3.78 30.78
CA VAL A 226 7.77 -2.92 31.37
C VAL A 226 7.96 -2.68 32.87
N PRO A 227 8.22 -3.69 33.73
CA PRO A 227 8.44 -3.47 35.16
C PRO A 227 9.70 -2.68 35.50
N ASN A 228 10.64 -2.58 34.55
CA ASN A 228 11.94 -1.91 34.71
C ASN A 228 12.00 -0.56 33.96
N MET A 229 10.88 -0.08 33.44
CA MET A 229 10.77 1.18 32.68
C MET A 229 10.30 2.33 33.58
N ASP A 230 10.94 3.50 33.46
CA ASP A 230 10.47 4.74 34.07
C ASP A 230 9.50 5.46 33.11
N PHE A 231 8.22 5.08 33.19
CA PHE A 231 7.18 5.67 32.35
C PHE A 231 6.96 7.16 32.63
N THR A 232 7.28 7.64 33.83
CA THR A 232 7.14 9.06 34.19
C THR A 232 8.18 9.89 33.43
N ALA A 233 9.44 9.45 33.44
CA ALA A 233 10.49 10.11 32.68
C ALA A 233 10.25 10.05 31.16
N ILE A 234 9.73 8.92 30.65
CA ILE A 234 9.36 8.76 29.24
C ILE A 234 8.25 9.76 28.86
N GLU A 235 7.20 9.88 29.66
CA GLU A 235 6.11 10.81 29.40
C GLU A 235 6.58 12.27 29.44
N ALA A 236 7.41 12.64 30.42
CA ALA A 236 8.00 13.97 30.50
C ALA A 236 8.83 14.29 29.23
N ARG A 237 9.60 13.31 28.74
CA ARG A 237 10.34 13.47 27.49
C ARG A 237 9.42 13.59 26.28
N ARG A 238 8.36 12.78 26.21
CA ARG A 238 7.36 12.82 25.14
C ARG A 238 6.72 14.20 25.02
N GLN A 239 6.32 14.80 26.13
CA GLN A 239 5.73 16.14 26.17
C GLN A 239 6.70 17.23 25.70
N LYS A 240 7.97 17.14 26.12
CA LYS A 240 9.00 18.06 25.65
C LYS A 240 9.18 18.00 24.12
N VAL A 241 9.30 16.78 23.58
CA VAL A 241 9.46 16.57 22.13
C VAL A 241 8.20 17.04 21.37
N LEU A 242 7.01 16.75 21.88
CA LEU A 242 5.75 17.23 21.29
C LEU A 242 5.72 18.77 21.24
N GLY A 243 6.11 19.44 22.32
CA GLY A 243 6.21 20.90 22.36
C GLY A 243 7.23 21.46 21.36
N GLU A 244 8.34 20.77 21.13
CA GLU A 244 9.33 21.15 20.10
C GLU A 244 8.75 21.01 18.68
N VAL A 245 8.05 19.91 18.39
CA VAL A 245 7.39 19.68 17.09
C VAL A 245 6.33 20.74 16.82
N LEU A 246 5.45 21.02 17.79
CA LEU A 246 4.38 22.02 17.63
C LEU A 246 4.92 23.44 17.42
N LYS A 247 6.05 23.78 18.04
CA LYS A 247 6.73 25.07 17.81
C LYS A 247 7.29 25.17 16.39
N LEU A 248 7.71 24.06 15.79
CA LEU A 248 8.18 24.04 14.41
C LEU A 248 7.01 24.16 13.43
N THR A 249 5.87 23.51 13.68
CA THR A 249 4.69 23.61 12.82
C THR A 249 4.06 25.01 12.88
N GLY A 250 3.94 25.62 14.05
CA GLY A 250 3.42 26.99 14.17
C GLY A 250 4.30 28.06 13.51
N LYS A 251 5.59 27.78 13.25
CA LYS A 251 6.48 28.64 12.47
C LYS A 251 6.34 28.45 10.96
N ILE A 252 5.72 27.36 10.51
CA ILE A 252 5.45 27.06 9.10
C ILE A 252 4.12 27.70 8.68
N ASP A 253 3.11 27.70 9.55
CA ASP A 253 1.79 28.32 9.28
C ASP A 253 1.79 29.86 9.43
N GLY A 254 2.85 30.43 10.01
CA GLY A 254 3.04 31.86 10.21
C GLY A 254 3.95 32.55 9.17
N LYS A 255 4.23 31.90 8.04
CA LYS A 255 5.00 32.45 6.91
C LYS A 255 4.20 32.47 5.63
#